data_AF-A0A7S0RV17-F1
#
_entry.id   AF-A0A7S0RV17-F1
#
_cell.length_a   1.000
_cell.length_b   1.000
_cell.length_c   1.000
_cell.angle_alpha   90.00
_cell.angle_beta   90.00
_cell.angle_gamma   90.00
#
_symmetry.space_group_name_H-M   'P 1'
#
loop_
_entity.id
_entity.type
_entity.pdbx_description
1 polymer ?
#
loop_
_entity_poly.entity_id
_entity_poly.type
_entity_poly.pdbx_seq_one_letter_code
_entity_poly.pdbx_strand_id
1 'polypeptide(L)'
;VDGHEFALKAVANGAAVVVVSDLEAADADSLLSEGAVVVEVEDTSFALVHLARAFYGDPTKEMTVVGITGTNGKTTTTWVIKNVLDAMEHKTGLIGTIQYSAGDTRLTPEGDVWVPDEDDPTKFEPSAGGGNLWPY
;
A
#
# COMPACT_ATOMS: atom_id res chain seq x y z
N VAL A 1 -14.72 -3.35 -13.45
CA VAL A 1 -15.37 -4.37 -12.61
C VAL A 1 -16.05 -3.63 -11.48
N ASP A 2 -17.29 -3.94 -11.18
CA ASP A 2 -18.03 -3.30 -10.07
C ASP A 2 -17.71 -4.03 -8.75
N GLY A 3 -17.40 -3.28 -7.69
CA GLY A 3 -17.09 -3.84 -6.38
C GLY A 3 -18.31 -4.37 -5.63
N HIS A 4 -19.51 -3.86 -5.92
CA HIS A 4 -20.74 -4.25 -5.24
C HIS A 4 -21.02 -5.76 -5.40
N GLU A 5 -20.68 -6.33 -6.56
CA GLU A 5 -20.81 -7.76 -6.87
C GLU A 5 -20.01 -8.68 -5.93
N PHE A 6 -19.02 -8.15 -5.22
CA PHE A 6 -18.15 -8.92 -4.31
C PHE A 6 -18.50 -8.73 -2.83
N ALA A 7 -19.50 -7.91 -2.51
CA ALA A 7 -19.84 -7.55 -1.12
C ALA A 7 -20.18 -8.79 -0.28
N LEU A 8 -21.03 -9.68 -0.78
CA LEU A 8 -21.40 -10.92 -0.06
C LEU A 8 -20.19 -11.83 0.16
N LYS A 9 -19.31 -11.93 -0.84
CA LYS A 9 -18.07 -12.69 -0.70
C LYS A 9 -17.17 -12.08 0.38
N ALA A 10 -17.10 -10.76 0.49
CA ALA A 10 -16.33 -10.10 1.54
C ALA A 10 -16.89 -10.42 2.94
N VAL A 11 -18.21 -10.37 3.12
CA VAL A 11 -18.88 -10.76 4.38
C VAL A 11 -18.60 -12.21 4.73
N ALA A 12 -18.71 -13.13 3.76
CA ALA A 12 -18.39 -14.55 3.96
C ALA A 12 -16.92 -14.79 4.38
N ASN A 13 -16.01 -13.86 4.04
CA ASN A 13 -14.60 -13.90 4.48
C ASN A 13 -14.36 -13.13 5.80
N GLY A 14 -15.41 -12.69 6.49
CA GLY A 14 -15.33 -12.07 7.81
C GLY A 14 -15.45 -10.55 7.83
N ALA A 15 -15.85 -9.90 6.73
CA ALA A 15 -16.12 -8.47 6.76
C ALA A 15 -17.35 -8.17 7.65
N ALA A 16 -17.15 -7.43 8.74
CA ALA A 16 -18.23 -7.04 9.65
C ALA A 16 -19.03 -5.82 9.15
N VAL A 17 -18.43 -5.00 8.28
CA VAL A 17 -19.02 -3.78 7.73
C VAL A 17 -18.73 -3.69 6.24
N VAL A 18 -19.72 -3.30 5.45
CA VAL A 18 -19.58 -3.03 4.01
C VAL A 18 -20.02 -1.59 3.74
N VAL A 19 -19.15 -0.83 3.07
CA VAL A 19 -19.43 0.55 2.65
C VAL A 19 -19.68 0.54 1.15
N VAL A 20 -20.84 1.04 0.72
CA VAL A 20 -21.33 0.94 -0.66
C VAL A 20 -21.82 2.30 -1.16
N SER A 21 -21.86 2.50 -2.47
CA SER A 21 -22.46 3.71 -3.06
C SER A 21 -23.89 3.52 -3.54
N ASP A 22 -24.35 2.27 -3.58
CA ASP A 22 -25.69 1.90 -4.00
C ASP A 22 -26.10 0.63 -3.23
N LEU A 23 -27.17 0.72 -2.45
CA LEU A 23 -27.67 -0.38 -1.64
C LEU A 23 -28.32 -1.50 -2.46
N GLU A 24 -28.98 -1.15 -3.57
CA GLU A 24 -29.61 -2.14 -4.45
C GLU A 24 -28.55 -2.93 -5.20
N ALA A 25 -27.54 -2.25 -5.74
CA ALA A 25 -26.45 -2.89 -6.46
C ALA A 25 -25.64 -3.86 -5.60
N ALA A 26 -25.51 -3.59 -4.29
CA ALA A 26 -24.82 -4.46 -3.34
C ALA A 26 -25.69 -5.57 -2.72
N ASP A 27 -26.99 -5.64 -3.04
CA ASP A 27 -27.93 -6.54 -2.36
C ASP A 27 -27.86 -6.38 -0.83
N ALA A 28 -28.13 -5.17 -0.36
CA ALA A 28 -28.02 -4.82 1.06
C ALA A 28 -28.86 -5.73 1.96
N ASP A 29 -30.01 -6.23 1.50
CA ASP A 29 -30.85 -7.16 2.26
C ASP A 29 -30.11 -8.47 2.55
N SER A 30 -29.46 -9.05 1.54
CA SER A 30 -28.65 -10.25 1.73
C SER A 30 -27.46 -9.99 2.68
N LEU A 31 -26.78 -8.85 2.54
CA LEU A 31 -25.66 -8.48 3.44
C LEU A 31 -26.11 -8.34 4.90
N LEU A 32 -27.26 -7.71 5.13
CA LEU A 32 -27.86 -7.57 6.47
C LEU A 32 -28.28 -8.94 7.03
N SER A 33 -28.79 -9.84 6.19
CA SER A 33 -29.19 -11.19 6.61
C SER A 33 -28.00 -12.05 7.07
N GLU A 34 -26.81 -11.82 6.49
CA GLU A 34 -25.54 -12.43 6.89
C GLU A 34 -24.92 -11.74 8.12
N GLY A 35 -25.57 -10.71 8.68
CA GLY A 35 -25.16 -10.03 9.91
C GLY A 35 -24.12 -8.92 9.72
N ALA A 36 -23.84 -8.51 8.48
CA ALA A 36 -22.98 -7.36 8.20
C ALA A 36 -23.72 -6.05 8.41
N VAL A 37 -22.99 -5.01 8.84
CA VAL A 37 -23.50 -3.63 8.82
C VAL A 37 -23.26 -3.04 7.44
N VAL A 38 -24.29 -2.48 6.81
CA VAL A 38 -24.17 -1.82 5.51
C VAL A 38 -24.27 -0.31 5.69
N VAL A 39 -23.32 0.44 5.13
CA VAL A 39 -23.28 1.91 5.16
C VAL A 39 -23.26 2.44 3.74
N GLU A 40 -24.29 3.18 3.37
CA GLU A 40 -24.35 3.88 2.09
C GLU A 40 -23.61 5.22 2.17
N VAL A 41 -22.80 5.53 1.17
CA VAL A 41 -22.09 6.80 1.01
C VAL A 41 -22.17 7.26 -0.44
N GLU A 42 -22.09 8.56 -0.69
CA GLU A 42 -22.12 9.07 -2.08
C GLU A 42 -20.88 8.65 -2.89
N ASP A 43 -19.70 8.63 -2.26
CA ASP A 43 -18.43 8.27 -2.90
C ASP A 43 -17.63 7.33 -2.01
N THR A 44 -17.56 6.06 -2.41
CA THR A 44 -16.81 5.01 -1.71
C THR A 44 -15.30 5.22 -1.76
N SER A 45 -14.77 5.85 -2.81
CA SER A 45 -13.34 6.17 -2.92
C SER A 45 -12.96 7.26 -1.94
N PHE A 46 -13.79 8.29 -1.80
CA PHE A 46 -13.61 9.33 -0.78
C PHE A 46 -13.71 8.76 0.63
N ALA A 47 -14.73 7.95 0.91
CA ALA A 47 -14.92 7.29 2.20
C ALA A 47 -13.72 6.40 2.57
N LEU A 48 -13.19 5.63 1.62
CA LEU A 48 -12.03 4.74 1.83
C LEU A 48 -10.81 5.50 2.36
N VAL A 49 -10.52 6.68 1.82
CA VAL A 49 -9.38 7.50 2.28
C VAL A 49 -9.52 7.85 3.76
N HIS A 50 -10.70 8.28 4.18
CA HIS A 50 -10.96 8.65 5.57
C HIS A 50 -10.94 7.44 6.50
N LEU A 51 -11.54 6.33 6.09
CA LEU A 51 -11.54 5.08 6.84
C LEU A 51 -10.13 4.53 7.02
N ALA A 52 -9.33 4.50 5.96
CA ALA A 52 -7.93 4.05 6.03
C ALA A 52 -7.11 4.94 6.98
N ARG A 53 -7.28 6.27 6.92
CA ARG A 53 -6.60 7.18 7.86
C ARG A 53 -7.03 6.94 9.30
N ALA A 54 -8.31 6.72 9.56
CA ALA A 54 -8.80 6.43 10.92
C ALA A 54 -8.30 5.06 11.43
N PHE A 55 -8.34 4.03 10.58
CA PHE A 55 -7.95 2.67 10.94
C PHE A 55 -6.44 2.53 11.18
N TYR A 56 -5.61 3.13 10.33
CA TYR A 56 -4.14 3.06 10.44
C TYR A 56 -3.52 4.20 11.27
N GLY A 57 -4.32 5.07 11.87
CA GLY A 57 -3.81 6.16 12.73
C GLY A 57 -3.14 7.33 11.98
N ASP A 58 -3.45 7.53 10.71
CA ASP A 58 -2.95 8.61 9.86
C ASP A 58 -1.40 8.74 9.86
N PRO A 59 -0.68 7.71 9.38
CA PRO A 59 0.78 7.64 9.46
C PRO A 59 1.50 8.80 8.74
N THR A 60 0.80 9.48 7.81
CA THR A 60 1.32 10.65 7.09
C THR A 60 1.61 11.85 8.00
N LYS A 61 1.11 11.88 9.23
CA LYS A 61 1.45 12.91 10.22
C LYS A 61 2.83 12.72 10.86
N GLU A 62 3.36 11.50 10.81
CA GLU A 62 4.62 11.12 11.46
C GLU A 62 5.77 10.96 10.46
N MET A 63 5.51 11.12 9.16
CA MET A 63 6.50 11.00 8.10
C MET A 63 6.29 11.99 6.96
N THR A 64 7.39 12.38 6.30
CA THR A 64 7.32 13.18 5.08
C THR A 64 7.06 12.29 3.87
N VAL A 65 5.96 12.53 3.16
CA VAL A 65 5.60 11.81 1.93
C VAL A 65 5.96 12.66 0.71
N VAL A 66 6.77 12.11 -0.19
CA VAL A 66 7.15 12.76 -1.46
C VAL A 66 6.54 11.98 -2.63
N GLY A 67 5.58 12.58 -3.32
CA GLY A 67 4.95 12.00 -4.51
C GLY A 67 5.63 12.47 -5.80
N ILE A 68 6.07 11.54 -6.65
CA ILE A 68 6.65 11.85 -7.96
C ILE A 68 5.67 11.48 -9.08
N THR A 69 5.23 12.48 -9.84
CA THR A 69 4.33 12.32 -10.99
C THR A 69 5.00 12.73 -12.30
N GLY A 70 4.49 12.23 -13.42
CA GLY A 70 4.99 12.51 -14.77
C GLY A 70 5.01 11.28 -15.67
N THR A 71 5.05 11.49 -16.99
CA THR A 71 5.03 10.38 -17.97
C THR A 71 6.26 9.50 -17.84
N ASN A 72 7.44 10.10 -17.70
CA ASN A 72 8.72 9.41 -17.65
C ASN A 72 9.55 9.85 -16.44
N GLY A 73 10.51 9.01 -16.05
CA GLY A 73 11.51 9.35 -15.03
C GLY A 73 11.06 9.22 -13.58
N LYS A 74 9.80 8.91 -13.28
CA LYS A 74 9.29 8.73 -11.90
C LYS A 74 10.19 7.79 -11.08
N THR A 75 10.41 6.59 -11.60
CA THR A 75 11.23 5.55 -10.96
C THR A 75 12.68 5.99 -10.75
N THR A 76 13.30 6.56 -11.78
CA THR A 76 14.69 7.07 -11.68
C THR A 76 14.79 8.17 -10.63
N THR A 77 13.85 9.10 -10.62
CA THR A 77 13.81 10.22 -9.67
C THR A 77 13.58 9.74 -8.24
N THR A 78 12.67 8.78 -8.00
CA THR A 78 12.45 8.23 -6.65
C THR A 78 13.71 7.58 -6.11
N TRP A 79 14.47 6.87 -6.96
CA TRP A 79 15.75 6.26 -6.58
C TRP A 79 16.84 7.28 -6.27
N VAL A 80 16.98 8.33 -7.08
CA VAL A 80 17.95 9.40 -6.80
C VAL A 80 17.63 10.07 -5.46
N ILE A 81 16.36 10.40 -5.21
CA ILE A 81 15.93 11.01 -3.95
C ILE A 81 16.22 10.07 -2.77
N LYS A 82 15.86 8.78 -2.88
CA LYS A 82 16.11 7.79 -1.82
C LYS A 82 17.60 7.69 -1.49
N ASN A 83 18.45 7.51 -2.50
CA ASN A 83 19.90 7.36 -2.30
C ASN A 83 20.55 8.59 -1.66
N VAL A 84 20.11 9.80 -2.03
CA VAL A 84 20.61 11.03 -1.40
C VAL A 84 20.20 11.10 0.08
N LEU A 85 18.95 10.78 0.40
CA LEU A 85 18.46 10.79 1.77
C LEU A 85 19.10 9.69 2.63
N ASP A 86 19.29 8.49 2.08
CA ASP A 86 20.00 7.39 2.76
C ASP A 86 21.46 7.76 3.04
N ALA A 87 22.15 8.40 2.08
CA ALA A 87 23.51 8.91 2.28
C ALA A 87 23.60 10.02 3.33
N MET A 88 22.48 10.65 3.66
CA MET A 88 22.33 11.60 4.77
C MET A 88 21.84 10.93 6.06
N GLU A 89 21.83 9.59 6.12
CA GLU A 89 21.39 8.78 7.25
C GLU A 89 19.90 8.97 7.63
N HIS A 90 19.08 9.46 6.71
CA HIS A 90 17.63 9.48 6.90
C HIS A 90 17.04 8.10 6.61
N LYS A 91 16.19 7.60 7.51
CA LYS A 91 15.41 6.38 7.25
C LYS A 91 14.35 6.67 6.19
N THR A 92 14.50 6.06 5.02
CA THR A 92 13.55 6.24 3.91
C THR A 92 12.88 4.94 3.50
N GLY A 93 11.62 5.04 3.11
CA GLY A 93 10.91 3.99 2.37
C GLY A 93 10.73 4.40 0.91
N LEU A 94 10.55 3.42 0.04
CA LEU A 94 10.23 3.64 -1.38
C LEU A 94 9.10 2.72 -1.79
N ILE A 95 8.07 3.31 -2.40
CA ILE A 95 6.96 2.63 -3.03
C ILE A 95 7.03 2.97 -4.52
N GLY A 96 7.29 1.97 -5.37
CA GLY A 96 7.45 2.20 -6.80
C GLY A 96 7.18 0.94 -7.62
N THR A 97 7.24 1.09 -8.94
CA THR A 97 6.92 0.00 -9.88
C THR A 97 7.89 -1.17 -9.81
N ILE A 98 9.15 -0.90 -9.46
CA ILE A 98 10.21 -1.93 -9.41
C ILE A 98 10.27 -2.58 -8.02
N GLN A 99 10.04 -1.80 -6.96
CA GLN A 99 10.35 -2.24 -5.61
C GLN A 99 9.49 -1.53 -4.56
N TYR A 100 9.23 -2.24 -3.47
CA TYR A 100 8.76 -1.71 -2.20
C TYR A 100 9.87 -1.87 -1.16
N SER A 101 10.11 -0.83 -0.35
CA SER A 101 11.10 -0.90 0.72
C SER A 101 10.71 -0.03 1.91
N ALA A 102 11.12 -0.48 3.09
CA ALA A 102 11.05 0.25 4.35
C ALA A 102 12.45 0.25 5.00
N GLY A 103 13.15 1.39 4.93
CA GLY A 103 14.57 1.46 5.28
C GLY A 103 15.40 0.58 4.37
N ASP A 104 16.14 -0.35 4.97
CA ASP A 104 16.96 -1.33 4.26
C ASP A 104 16.20 -2.63 3.91
N THR A 105 14.94 -2.77 4.35
CA THR A 105 14.15 -3.97 4.11
C THR A 105 13.41 -3.87 2.78
N ARG A 106 13.63 -4.85 1.89
CA ARG A 106 12.85 -5.02 0.66
C ARG A 106 11.56 -5.79 0.97
N LEU A 107 10.46 -5.38 0.33
CA LEU A 107 9.14 -6.00 0.51
C LEU A 107 8.60 -6.53 -0.82
N THR A 108 7.82 -7.61 -0.75
CA THR A 108 7.01 -8.10 -1.87
C THR A 108 5.82 -7.16 -2.11
N PRO A 109 5.13 -7.25 -3.27
CA PRO A 109 3.88 -6.52 -3.49
C PRO A 109 2.79 -6.82 -2.45
N GLU A 110 2.83 -8.01 -1.84
CA GLU A 110 1.93 -8.44 -0.78
C GLU A 110 2.31 -7.87 0.60
N GLY A 111 3.48 -7.26 0.72
CA GLY A 111 3.98 -6.63 1.95
C GLY A 111 4.84 -7.55 2.83
N ASP A 112 5.16 -8.76 2.37
CA ASP A 112 6.06 -9.67 3.07
C ASP A 112 7.51 -9.24 2.90
N VAL A 113 8.39 -9.65 3.82
CA VAL A 113 9.83 -9.43 3.67
C VAL A 113 10.31 -10.24 2.47
N TRP A 114 10.87 -9.54 1.48
CA TRP A 114 11.42 -10.19 0.30
C TRP A 114 12.71 -10.90 0.67
N VAL A 115 12.79 -12.18 0.32
CA VAL A 115 13.96 -13.03 0.52
C VAL A 115 14.48 -13.46 -0.85
N PRO A 116 15.73 -13.14 -1.21
CA PRO A 116 16.31 -13.57 -2.48
C PRO A 116 16.54 -15.08 -2.51
N ASP A 117 16.23 -15.69 -3.64
CA ASP A 117 16.66 -17.05 -3.95
C ASP A 117 18.20 -17.13 -4.05
N GLU A 118 18.78 -18.34 -3.98
CA GLU A 118 20.24 -18.51 -4.02
C GLU A 118 20.89 -17.93 -5.29
N ASP A 119 20.22 -18.07 -6.44
CA ASP A 119 20.71 -17.65 -7.75
C ASP A 119 20.25 -16.24 -8.15
N ASP A 120 19.64 -15.47 -7.24
CA ASP A 120 19.12 -14.14 -7.57
C ASP A 120 20.26 -13.13 -7.82
N PRO A 121 20.42 -12.59 -9.04
CA PRO A 121 21.49 -11.66 -9.37
C PRO A 121 21.34 -10.29 -8.71
N THR A 122 20.18 -10.02 -8.09
CA THR A 122 19.85 -8.79 -7.35
C THR A 122 19.93 -8.97 -5.83
N LYS A 123 20.36 -10.16 -5.36
CA LYS A 123 20.63 -10.46 -3.95
C LYS A 123 21.65 -9.47 -3.40
N PHE A 124 21.18 -8.59 -2.52
CA PHE A 124 22.03 -7.58 -1.90
C PHE A 124 22.48 -8.08 -0.52
N GLU A 125 23.80 -8.19 -0.32
CA GLU A 125 24.36 -8.41 1.02
C GLU A 125 24.64 -7.05 1.66
N PRO A 126 24.02 -6.71 2.81
CA PRO A 126 24.29 -5.44 3.47
C PRO A 126 25.76 -5.36 3.86
N SER A 127 26.50 -4.43 3.25
CA SER A 127 27.90 -4.19 3.59
C SER A 127 27.99 -3.48 4.96
N ALA A 128 29.01 -3.82 5.75
CA ALA A 128 29.19 -3.36 7.13
C ALA A 128 29.49 -1.85 7.29
N GLY A 129 29.35 -1.04 6.24
CA GLY A 129 29.61 0.41 6.25
C GLY A 129 28.35 1.19 5.88
N GLY A 130 27.95 2.15 6.72
CA GLY A 130 26.69 2.91 6.63
C GLY A 130 26.56 3.87 5.44
N GLY A 131 26.65 3.36 4.23
CA GLY A 131 26.43 4.09 2.99
C GLY A 131 26.06 3.12 1.88
N ASN A 132 24.84 2.58 1.94
CA ASN A 132 24.37 1.61 0.96
C ASN A 132 23.76 2.35 -0.24
N LEU A 133 24.54 2.50 -1.32
CA LEU A 133 23.98 2.81 -2.63
C LEU A 133 23.48 1.49 -3.24
N TRP A 134 22.16 1.36 -3.34
CA TRP A 134 21.52 0.21 -3.98
C TRP A 134 21.84 0.22 -5.49
N PRO A 135 22.48 -0.83 -6.04
CA PRO A 135 22.77 -0.92 -7.45
C PRO A 135 21.54 -1.50 -8.16
N TYR A 136 20.53 -0.65 -8.34
CA TYR A 136 19.26 -0.95 -9.00
C TYR A 136 18.36 -1.99 -8.31
#